data_AF-A0A814AK90-F1
#
_entry.id   AF-A0A814AK90-F1
#
_cell.length_a   1.000
_cell.length_b   1.000
_cell.length_c   1.000
_cell.angle_alpha   90.00
_cell.angle_beta   90.00
_cell.angle_gamma   90.00
#
_symmetry.space_group_name_H-M   'P 1'
#
loop_
_entity.id
_entity.type
_entity.pdbx_description
1 polymer ?
#
loop_
_entity_poly.entity_id
_entity_poly.type
_entity_poly.pdbx_seq_one_letter_code
_entity_poly.pdbx_strand_id
1 'polypeptide(L)'
;MMSTKRQQKTVQSSDIVKRKKLYIDSKSSSRKFYTHLEDLSNEVIYEIFDYLDIYHIYEAFSNLNKRFDNFLASSTFPIKINISLMSKSNFQHYYTNILMPNKHRITSIYLSNLFIVDRVCSPPRIILTFVQLERLILDNIQLKYLQNILNHLISLFNLHSLTISLIDKIQNKNNFYRSIFRLPTLKYCKLSFESYVRAKPLLISSNGCSSIEHLIIHNESTLDEFRIVLSYLPQLRRLYWNKLCRFNNKQDELREITLKYLKHVSLQFKYTYFDQFEPLIIDLFHQVEVLRISTSFDRSYFDANRWERLISSYMPHLRIFDIQHNDNSHDQMTCHNLNNLFISSFWLQHQWFFTHQCYSRGNWKQINFYSTNPYRRKHYTIYGEIEKENCLHNQETNLDLVDHVHIQGEKTMLSCLNYFPNATNLTLSHSFNKSIDEIIINLNQILPLIQLTTLSIDCDGFSFDKVIELIHFTPNIHTLKVYSMNLYRIDSILPIQKSKTFRLVSNRNLIKNFTIDNRCIFEQAKLLINLCRRLEHINIDVLWQDFESILQLLLTKNNNNTCHLCSLCLKYGSKRMRKKLEKLIKSKNLLDNYSIKLIRSKLYLWW
;
A
#
# COMPACT_ATOMS: atom_id res chain seq x y z
N MET A 1 62.19 -63.46 -15.37
CA MET A 1 61.71 -62.80 -16.61
C MET A 1 60.70 -63.74 -17.26
N MET A 2 59.42 -63.42 -17.11
CA MET A 2 58.31 -64.37 -17.23
C MET A 2 57.69 -64.48 -18.63
N SER A 3 57.81 -65.70 -19.14
CA SER A 3 56.98 -66.52 -20.01
C SER A 3 55.48 -66.18 -20.22
N THR A 4 55.10 -66.13 -21.52
CA THR A 4 54.01 -66.87 -22.23
C THR A 4 52.50 -66.59 -22.10
N LYS A 5 51.91 -66.56 -23.31
CA LYS A 5 50.76 -67.35 -23.85
C LYS A 5 49.30 -66.85 -23.70
N ARG A 6 48.73 -66.62 -24.90
CA ARG A 6 47.52 -67.22 -25.52
C ARG A 6 46.12 -67.03 -24.89
N GLN A 7 45.19 -66.79 -25.83
CA GLN A 7 43.79 -67.25 -25.90
C GLN A 7 42.79 -66.60 -24.93
N GLN A 8 41.49 -66.47 -25.20
CA GLN A 8 40.61 -66.48 -26.38
C GLN A 8 39.22 -66.10 -25.82
N LYS A 9 38.40 -65.40 -26.62
CA LYS A 9 36.92 -65.48 -26.77
C LYS A 9 36.29 -64.08 -26.86
N THR A 10 35.90 -63.60 -28.06
CA THR A 10 34.57 -63.79 -28.71
C THR A 10 33.41 -63.57 -27.73
N VAL A 11 32.43 -62.69 -28.01
CA VAL A 11 31.44 -62.86 -29.07
C VAL A 11 30.70 -61.52 -29.34
N GLN A 12 30.64 -61.14 -30.63
CA GLN A 12 29.55 -60.51 -31.42
C GLN A 12 28.77 -59.30 -30.83
N SER A 13 28.33 -58.30 -31.61
CA SER A 13 27.86 -58.31 -32.99
C SER A 13 27.87 -56.91 -33.58
N SER A 14 28.29 -56.84 -34.84
CA SER A 14 28.20 -55.75 -35.78
C SER A 14 26.77 -55.30 -36.09
N ASP A 15 26.67 -54.01 -36.39
CA ASP A 15 25.65 -53.40 -37.24
C ASP A 15 25.34 -54.24 -38.48
N ILE A 16 24.05 -54.28 -38.85
CA ILE A 16 23.52 -53.81 -40.15
C ILE A 16 22.02 -54.11 -40.21
N VAL A 17 21.25 -53.03 -40.25
CA VAL A 17 20.02 -52.80 -41.01
C VAL A 17 19.02 -53.96 -41.09
N LYS A 18 17.91 -53.85 -40.34
CA LYS A 18 16.59 -54.29 -40.84
C LYS A 18 15.50 -53.32 -40.37
N ARG A 19 14.99 -52.55 -41.34
CA ARG A 19 13.67 -51.94 -41.33
C ARG A 19 12.65 -52.98 -40.85
N LYS A 20 12.09 -52.78 -39.66
CA LYS A 20 10.79 -53.34 -39.29
C LYS A 20 9.91 -52.20 -38.80
N LYS A 21 8.88 -51.93 -39.61
CA LYS A 21 7.65 -51.24 -39.20
C LYS A 21 7.22 -51.80 -37.84
N LEU A 22 7.44 -51.04 -36.77
CA LEU A 22 6.69 -51.22 -35.54
C LEU A 22 5.53 -50.24 -35.62
N TYR A 23 4.39 -50.83 -35.92
CA TYR A 23 3.05 -50.29 -35.74
C TYR A 23 3.04 -49.41 -34.48
N ILE A 24 2.72 -48.13 -34.69
CA ILE A 24 2.28 -47.24 -33.63
C ILE A 24 0.94 -47.82 -33.17
N ASP A 25 0.98 -48.66 -32.14
CA ASP A 25 -0.21 -48.97 -31.38
C ASP A 25 -0.46 -47.77 -30.48
N SER A 26 -1.19 -46.79 -31.03
CA SER A 26 -1.65 -45.59 -30.36
C SER A 26 -2.69 -45.95 -29.29
N LYS A 27 -2.24 -46.59 -28.22
CA LYS A 27 -2.81 -46.45 -26.89
C LYS A 27 -1.78 -45.76 -26.02
N SER A 28 -1.47 -44.51 -26.38
CA SER A 28 -0.93 -43.57 -25.41
C SER A 28 -2.00 -43.39 -24.33
N SER A 29 -1.96 -44.24 -23.31
CA SER A 29 -2.46 -43.82 -22.01
C SER A 29 -1.72 -42.53 -21.71
N SER A 30 -2.43 -41.41 -21.76
CA SER A 30 -1.94 -40.17 -21.21
C SER A 30 -1.74 -40.44 -19.73
N ARG A 31 -0.57 -40.95 -19.33
CA ARG A 31 -0.15 -40.97 -17.94
C ARG A 31 -0.18 -39.51 -17.54
N LYS A 32 -1.27 -39.12 -16.87
CA LYS A 32 -1.35 -37.84 -16.19
C LYS A 32 -0.15 -37.85 -15.25
N PHE A 33 0.85 -37.03 -15.57
CA PHE A 33 1.93 -36.77 -14.65
C PHE A 33 1.31 -35.98 -13.50
N TYR A 34 1.02 -36.69 -12.41
CA TYR A 34 0.69 -36.05 -11.16
C TYR A 34 2.00 -35.55 -10.58
N THR A 35 2.18 -34.23 -10.55
CA THR A 35 3.29 -33.61 -9.84
C THR A 35 2.89 -33.48 -8.38
N HIS A 36 3.67 -34.09 -7.48
CA HIS A 36 3.45 -33.98 -6.04
C HIS A 36 4.30 -32.84 -5.47
N LEU A 37 3.85 -32.22 -4.37
CA LEU A 37 4.63 -31.20 -3.68
C LEU A 37 5.94 -31.80 -3.14
N GLU A 38 5.88 -33.08 -2.78
CA GLU A 38 6.99 -33.90 -2.32
C GLU A 38 8.06 -34.13 -3.41
N ASP A 39 7.76 -33.87 -4.68
CA ASP A 39 8.71 -33.96 -5.77
C ASP A 39 9.56 -32.68 -5.93
N LEU A 40 9.18 -31.58 -5.27
CA LEU A 40 9.95 -30.34 -5.29
C LEU A 40 11.30 -30.52 -4.60
N SER A 41 12.33 -29.86 -5.11
CA SER A 41 13.65 -29.85 -4.46
C SER A 41 13.60 -29.14 -3.11
N ASN A 42 14.59 -29.39 -2.27
CA ASN A 42 14.66 -28.81 -0.93
C ASN A 42 14.74 -27.28 -0.99
N GLU A 43 15.48 -26.75 -1.96
CA GLU A 43 15.70 -25.33 -2.18
C GLU A 43 14.38 -24.61 -2.47
N VAL A 44 13.54 -25.19 -3.34
CA VAL A 44 12.22 -24.62 -3.68
C VAL A 44 11.29 -24.64 -2.46
N ILE A 45 11.33 -25.70 -1.64
CA ILE A 45 10.53 -25.74 -0.41
C ILE A 45 10.99 -24.65 0.57
N TYR A 46 12.30 -24.42 0.73
CA TYR A 46 12.80 -23.32 1.56
C TYR A 46 12.40 -21.95 1.03
N GLU A 47 12.44 -21.75 -0.29
CA GLU A 47 11.97 -20.51 -0.91
C GLU A 47 10.48 -20.28 -0.63
N ILE A 48 9.63 -21.33 -0.72
CA ILE A 48 8.22 -21.24 -0.34
C ILE A 48 8.08 -20.86 1.15
N PHE A 49 8.85 -21.50 2.02
CA PHE A 49 8.83 -21.22 3.47
C PHE A 49 9.24 -19.79 3.80
N ASP A 50 10.06 -19.13 2.98
CA ASP A 50 10.45 -17.73 3.18
C ASP A 50 9.28 -16.74 3.08
N TYR A 51 8.18 -17.13 2.43
CA TYR A 51 6.94 -16.36 2.33
C TYR A 51 5.92 -16.69 3.44
N LEU A 52 6.18 -17.69 4.29
CA LEU A 52 5.24 -18.18 5.30
C LEU A 52 5.72 -17.87 6.72
N ASP A 53 4.77 -17.70 7.64
CA ASP A 53 5.08 -17.65 9.06
C ASP A 53 5.38 -19.06 9.59
N ILE A 54 6.38 -19.18 10.46
CA ILE A 54 6.80 -20.48 10.99
C ILE A 54 5.66 -21.21 11.72
N TYR A 55 4.69 -20.51 12.31
CA TYR A 55 3.49 -21.13 12.86
C TYR A 55 2.72 -21.91 11.79
N HIS A 56 2.44 -21.30 10.64
CA HIS A 56 1.74 -21.97 9.55
C HIS A 56 2.58 -23.09 8.93
N ILE A 57 3.90 -22.92 8.88
CA ILE A 57 4.79 -23.98 8.39
C ILE A 57 4.69 -25.20 9.30
N TYR A 58 4.83 -25.04 10.62
CA TYR A 58 4.71 -26.18 11.53
C TYR A 58 3.29 -26.75 11.53
N GLU A 59 2.26 -25.92 11.54
CA GLU A 59 0.86 -26.38 11.50
C GLU A 59 0.55 -27.19 10.25
N ALA A 60 1.05 -26.77 9.08
CA ALA A 60 0.77 -27.45 7.82
C ALA A 60 1.70 -28.65 7.56
N PHE A 61 2.98 -28.57 7.93
CA PHE A 61 4.01 -29.52 7.49
C PHE A 61 4.53 -30.46 8.58
N SER A 62 4.25 -30.19 9.86
CA SER A 62 4.66 -31.11 10.92
C SER A 62 3.85 -32.41 10.86
N ASN A 63 4.52 -33.54 11.08
CA ASN A 63 3.94 -34.88 11.04
C ASN A 63 3.28 -35.27 9.70
N LEU A 64 3.55 -34.55 8.60
CA LEU A 64 3.07 -34.95 7.28
C LEU A 64 3.82 -36.19 6.78
N ASN A 65 5.14 -36.13 6.81
CA ASN A 65 6.02 -37.24 6.48
C ASN A 65 7.44 -36.95 6.99
N LYS A 66 8.28 -38.00 6.99
CA LYS A 66 9.66 -37.94 7.48
C LYS A 66 10.52 -36.88 6.78
N ARG A 67 10.24 -36.56 5.50
CA ARG A 67 10.99 -35.54 4.76
C ARG A 67 10.71 -34.15 5.33
N PHE A 68 9.44 -33.80 5.55
CA PHE A 68 9.07 -32.51 6.14
C PHE A 68 9.44 -32.41 7.62
N ASP A 69 9.34 -33.49 8.39
CA ASP A 69 9.82 -33.50 9.78
C ASP A 69 11.33 -33.25 9.84
N ASN A 70 12.10 -33.88 8.93
CA ASN A 70 13.53 -33.59 8.80
C ASN A 70 13.78 -32.13 8.39
N PHE A 71 12.98 -31.56 7.48
CA PHE A 71 13.11 -30.14 7.15
C PHE A 71 12.90 -29.23 8.35
N LEU A 72 11.90 -29.51 9.18
CA LEU A 72 11.63 -28.69 10.36
C LEU A 72 12.71 -28.84 11.42
N ALA A 73 13.16 -30.07 11.68
CA ALA A 73 14.09 -30.39 12.76
C ALA A 73 15.58 -30.09 12.44
N SER A 74 16.02 -30.32 11.20
CA SER A 74 17.44 -30.32 10.83
C SER A 74 17.87 -29.17 9.92
N SER A 75 16.97 -28.25 9.56
CA SER A 75 17.31 -27.15 8.67
C SER A 75 18.11 -26.05 9.36
N THR A 76 19.04 -25.46 8.61
CA THR A 76 19.71 -24.19 8.95
C THR A 76 18.87 -22.96 8.57
N PHE A 77 17.64 -23.18 8.11
CA PHE A 77 16.76 -22.13 7.60
C PHE A 77 16.46 -21.10 8.70
N PRO A 78 16.64 -19.79 8.42
CA PRO A 78 16.38 -18.73 9.39
C PRO A 78 14.89 -18.58 9.66
N ILE A 79 14.52 -18.53 10.93
CA ILE A 79 13.11 -18.51 11.34
C ILE A 79 12.66 -17.08 11.63
N LYS A 80 11.54 -16.71 10.99
CA LYS A 80 10.81 -15.47 11.24
C LYS A 80 9.53 -15.81 12.02
N ILE A 81 9.34 -15.15 13.15
CA ILE A 81 8.23 -15.38 14.07
C ILE A 81 7.31 -14.17 14.07
N ASN A 82 6.04 -14.39 13.75
CA ASN A 82 4.97 -13.44 13.98
C ASN A 82 3.86 -14.03 14.85
N ILE A 83 3.93 -13.71 16.14
CA ILE A 83 2.97 -14.17 17.14
C ILE A 83 1.90 -13.12 17.48
N SER A 84 1.76 -12.09 16.65
CA SER A 84 0.80 -11.00 16.85
C SER A 84 -0.66 -11.47 16.98
N LEU A 85 -1.05 -12.49 16.21
CA LEU A 85 -2.43 -12.98 16.12
C LEU A 85 -2.68 -14.24 16.96
N MET A 86 -1.69 -14.73 17.71
CA MET A 86 -1.79 -16.00 18.43
C MET A 86 -2.59 -15.85 19.72
N SER A 87 -3.50 -16.80 19.97
CA SER A 87 -4.24 -16.88 21.24
C SER A 87 -3.34 -17.37 22.38
N LYS A 88 -3.74 -17.07 23.63
CA LYS A 88 -2.99 -17.52 24.82
C LYS A 88 -2.88 -19.04 24.92
N SER A 89 -3.93 -19.78 24.54
CA SER A 89 -3.96 -21.24 24.57
C SER A 89 -2.95 -21.85 23.59
N ASN A 90 -2.88 -21.30 22.38
CA ASN A 90 -2.01 -21.83 21.33
C ASN A 90 -0.54 -21.48 21.59
N PHE A 91 -0.30 -20.33 22.24
CA PHE A 91 1.04 -19.86 22.53
C PHE A 91 1.84 -20.81 23.41
N GLN A 92 1.24 -21.44 24.43
CA GLN A 92 2.01 -22.33 25.32
C GLN A 92 2.57 -23.54 24.57
N HIS A 93 1.75 -24.19 23.75
CA HIS A 93 2.19 -25.33 22.93
C HIS A 93 3.26 -24.88 21.93
N TYR A 94 3.01 -23.78 21.23
CA TYR A 94 3.94 -23.22 20.25
C TYR A 94 5.29 -22.81 20.89
N TYR A 95 5.25 -22.19 22.06
CA TYR A 95 6.45 -21.77 22.78
C TYR A 95 7.35 -22.96 23.14
N THR A 96 6.77 -24.01 23.73
CA THR A 96 7.53 -25.18 24.18
C THR A 96 8.03 -26.02 23.00
N ASN A 97 7.22 -26.23 21.97
CA ASN A 97 7.50 -27.23 20.94
C ASN A 97 8.16 -26.65 19.69
N ILE A 98 8.02 -25.34 19.44
CA ILE A 98 8.49 -24.71 18.20
C ILE A 98 9.50 -23.63 18.52
N LEU A 99 9.16 -22.66 19.38
CA LEU A 99 9.98 -21.47 19.58
C LEU A 99 11.27 -21.77 20.37
N MET A 100 11.17 -22.46 21.52
CA MET A 100 12.32 -22.77 22.36
C MET A 100 13.33 -23.73 21.71
N PRO A 101 12.92 -24.83 21.04
CA PRO A 101 13.85 -25.73 20.36
C PRO A 101 14.63 -25.04 19.23
N ASN A 102 13.97 -24.10 18.54
CA ASN A 102 14.54 -23.40 17.40
C ASN A 102 15.17 -22.03 17.74
N LYS A 103 15.33 -21.70 19.02
CA LYS A 103 15.77 -20.36 19.46
C LYS A 103 17.08 -19.86 18.82
N HIS A 104 17.97 -20.78 18.49
CA HIS A 104 19.26 -20.50 17.89
C HIS A 104 19.17 -20.10 16.41
N ARG A 105 18.05 -20.37 15.73
CA ARG A 105 17.80 -20.06 14.31
C ARG A 105 16.89 -18.86 14.07
N ILE A 106 16.33 -18.30 15.14
CA ILE A 106 15.36 -17.21 15.03
C ILE A 106 16.09 -15.92 14.73
N THR A 107 15.82 -15.36 13.55
CA THR A 107 16.41 -14.10 13.08
C THR A 107 15.45 -12.92 13.19
N SER A 108 14.13 -13.16 13.21
CA SER A 108 13.14 -12.10 13.32
C SER A 108 12.02 -12.46 14.28
N ILE A 109 11.66 -11.53 15.18
CA ILE A 109 10.53 -11.68 16.10
C ILE A 109 9.61 -10.46 16.01
N TYR A 110 8.31 -10.70 15.78
CA TYR A 110 7.24 -9.72 15.90
C TYR A 110 6.36 -10.08 17.11
N LEU A 111 6.37 -9.20 18.12
CA LEU A 111 5.49 -9.21 19.28
C LEU A 111 4.48 -8.07 19.19
N SER A 112 3.17 -8.37 19.24
CA SER A 112 2.11 -7.34 19.30
C SER A 112 1.16 -7.47 20.49
N ASN A 113 1.35 -8.52 21.29
CA ASN A 113 0.37 -8.97 22.27
C ASN A 113 0.97 -8.90 23.67
N LEU A 114 0.37 -8.12 24.56
CA LEU A 114 0.90 -7.82 25.89
C LEU A 114 1.20 -9.09 26.71
N PHE A 115 0.35 -10.11 26.67
CA PHE A 115 0.61 -11.34 27.44
C PHE A 115 1.79 -12.14 26.89
N ILE A 116 2.07 -12.03 25.58
CA ILE A 116 3.17 -12.71 24.92
C ILE A 116 4.47 -11.98 25.22
N VAL A 117 4.45 -10.64 25.19
CA VAL A 117 5.59 -9.82 25.60
C VAL A 117 6.00 -10.19 27.02
N ASP A 118 5.05 -10.36 27.93
CA ASP A 118 5.36 -10.81 29.29
C ASP A 118 6.00 -12.20 29.32
N ARG A 119 5.65 -13.13 28.44
CA ARG A 119 6.24 -14.48 28.45
C ARG A 119 7.59 -14.59 27.73
N VAL A 120 7.73 -13.87 26.61
CA VAL A 120 8.96 -13.89 25.79
C VAL A 120 10.01 -12.94 26.36
N CYS A 121 9.58 -11.84 26.97
CA CYS A 121 10.44 -10.81 27.52
C CYS A 121 10.42 -10.74 29.05
N SER A 122 9.67 -11.60 29.76
CA SER A 122 9.81 -11.75 31.23
C SER A 122 9.95 -13.23 31.64
N PRO A 123 11.05 -13.61 32.30
CA PRO A 123 12.20 -12.77 32.64
C PRO A 123 12.92 -12.26 31.38
N PRO A 124 13.39 -10.99 31.37
CA PRO A 124 14.03 -10.37 30.19
C PRO A 124 15.23 -11.11 29.61
N ARG A 125 15.81 -12.05 30.37
CA ARG A 125 16.88 -12.94 29.91
C ARG A 125 16.45 -13.90 28.80
N ILE A 126 15.17 -14.18 28.62
CA ILE A 126 14.70 -15.10 27.57
C ILE A 126 15.04 -14.55 26.18
N ILE A 127 14.94 -13.23 25.97
CA ILE A 127 15.26 -12.63 24.67
C ILE A 127 16.74 -12.80 24.30
N LEU A 128 17.62 -12.94 25.29
CA LEU A 128 19.06 -13.17 25.10
C LEU A 128 19.36 -14.56 24.56
N THR A 129 18.41 -15.49 24.67
CA THR A 129 18.57 -16.84 24.14
C THR A 129 18.46 -16.91 22.62
N PHE A 130 17.94 -15.85 21.98
CA PHE A 130 17.88 -15.71 20.52
C PHE A 130 19.16 -15.07 19.98
N VAL A 131 20.26 -15.80 20.03
CA VAL A 131 21.61 -15.29 19.68
C VAL A 131 21.75 -14.83 18.22
N GLN A 132 20.92 -15.35 17.31
CA GLN A 132 20.87 -14.94 15.90
C GLN A 132 19.83 -13.84 15.63
N LEU A 133 19.23 -13.24 16.66
CA LEU A 133 18.17 -12.25 16.47
C LEU A 133 18.71 -11.00 15.78
N GLU A 134 18.20 -10.78 14.58
CA GLU A 134 18.56 -9.67 13.70
C GLU A 134 17.52 -8.55 13.70
N ARG A 135 16.24 -8.94 13.80
CA ARG A 135 15.10 -8.04 13.72
C ARG A 135 14.13 -8.25 14.87
N LEU A 136 13.82 -7.16 15.58
CA LEU A 136 12.82 -7.15 16.63
C LEU A 136 11.74 -6.10 16.34
N ILE A 137 10.48 -6.54 16.30
CA ILE A 137 9.30 -5.69 16.17
C ILE A 137 8.46 -5.82 17.44
N LEU A 138 8.31 -4.69 18.13
CA LEU A 138 7.57 -4.52 19.36
C LEU A 138 6.40 -3.59 19.07
N ASP A 139 5.23 -4.15 18.76
CA ASP A 139 4.05 -3.37 18.38
C ASP A 139 3.02 -3.31 19.50
N ASN A 140 2.38 -2.16 19.69
CA ASN A 140 1.38 -1.93 20.74
C ASN A 140 1.82 -2.43 22.13
N ILE A 141 3.04 -2.07 22.55
CA ILE A 141 3.59 -2.45 23.87
C ILE A 141 3.44 -1.31 24.89
N GLN A 142 3.25 -1.67 26.17
CA GLN A 142 3.28 -0.73 27.28
C GLN A 142 4.71 -0.34 27.67
N LEU A 143 4.92 0.92 28.04
CA LEU A 143 6.26 1.48 28.31
C LEU A 143 6.99 0.75 29.44
N LYS A 144 6.26 0.27 30.46
CA LYS A 144 6.81 -0.40 31.65
C LYS A 144 7.64 -1.66 31.32
N TYR A 145 7.32 -2.35 30.22
CA TYR A 145 8.04 -3.54 29.79
C TYR A 145 9.31 -3.22 29.01
N LEU A 146 9.30 -2.08 28.33
CA LEU A 146 10.30 -1.75 27.34
C LEU A 146 11.65 -1.39 27.97
N GLN A 147 11.67 -0.69 29.10
CA GLN A 147 12.93 -0.28 29.71
C GLN A 147 13.81 -1.48 30.07
N ASN A 148 13.20 -2.52 30.63
CA ASN A 148 13.90 -3.76 30.93
C ASN A 148 14.37 -4.45 29.65
N ILE A 149 13.51 -4.55 28.63
CA ILE A 149 13.86 -5.15 27.34
C ILE A 149 15.08 -4.45 26.73
N LEU A 150 15.05 -3.11 26.62
CA LEU A 150 16.11 -2.31 25.99
C LEU A 150 17.47 -2.52 26.66
N ASN A 151 17.52 -2.61 28.00
CA ASN A 151 18.76 -2.86 28.73
C ASN A 151 19.39 -4.21 28.35
N HIS A 152 18.58 -5.20 27.96
CA HIS A 152 19.06 -6.51 27.53
C HIS A 152 19.40 -6.58 26.04
N LEU A 153 18.75 -5.79 25.19
CA LEU A 153 19.03 -5.74 23.75
C LEU A 153 20.48 -5.33 23.44
N ILE A 154 21.16 -4.62 24.35
CA ILE A 154 22.57 -4.22 24.18
C ILE A 154 23.48 -5.43 23.95
N SER A 155 23.14 -6.59 24.51
CA SER A 155 23.92 -7.83 24.36
C SER A 155 23.59 -8.64 23.10
N LEU A 156 22.62 -8.20 22.30
CA LEU A 156 22.28 -8.86 21.03
C LEU A 156 23.11 -8.28 19.89
N PHE A 157 24.30 -8.84 19.69
CA PHE A 157 25.26 -8.34 18.72
C PHE A 157 24.77 -8.37 17.26
N ASN A 158 23.80 -9.22 16.92
CA ASN A 158 23.26 -9.31 15.55
C ASN A 158 22.06 -8.40 15.29
N LEU A 159 21.56 -7.68 16.30
CA LEU A 159 20.33 -6.89 16.18
C LEU A 159 20.53 -5.61 15.35
N HIS A 160 20.29 -5.71 14.04
CA HIS A 160 20.42 -4.60 13.11
C HIS A 160 19.12 -3.83 12.85
N SER A 161 17.96 -4.38 13.20
CA SER A 161 16.66 -3.75 12.97
C SER A 161 15.76 -3.77 14.21
N LEU A 162 15.31 -2.60 14.65
CA LEU A 162 14.38 -2.43 15.76
C LEU A 162 13.17 -1.59 15.34
N THR A 163 11.96 -2.09 15.60
CA THR A 163 10.72 -1.35 15.43
C THR A 163 9.95 -1.36 16.73
N ILE A 164 9.57 -0.19 17.24
CA ILE A 164 8.82 -0.02 18.49
C ILE A 164 7.58 0.84 18.22
N SER A 165 6.42 0.35 18.65
CA SER A 165 5.15 1.08 18.70
C SER A 165 4.57 0.95 20.11
N LEU A 166 4.32 2.09 20.76
CA LEU A 166 3.82 2.14 22.13
C LEU A 166 2.37 2.58 22.21
N ILE A 167 1.65 2.00 23.18
CA ILE A 167 0.30 2.42 23.54
C ILE A 167 0.36 3.62 24.49
N ASP A 168 1.34 3.62 25.40
CA ASP A 168 1.44 4.63 26.46
C ASP A 168 2.22 5.87 26.02
N LYS A 169 1.97 7.00 26.70
CA LYS A 169 2.71 8.24 26.51
C LYS A 169 4.07 8.19 27.20
N ILE A 170 5.12 8.61 26.49
CA ILE A 170 6.45 8.77 27.06
C ILE A 170 6.57 10.13 27.77
N GLN A 171 7.00 10.11 29.03
CA GLN A 171 7.30 11.32 29.80
C GLN A 171 8.69 11.88 29.48
N ASN A 172 9.72 11.03 29.41
CA ASN A 172 11.11 11.44 29.13
C ASN A 172 11.62 10.78 27.84
N LYS A 173 11.53 11.51 26.72
CA LYS A 173 12.00 11.04 25.40
C LYS A 173 13.51 10.83 25.36
N ASN A 174 14.27 11.65 26.08
CA ASN A 174 15.73 11.66 25.97
C ASN A 174 16.33 10.36 26.51
N ASN A 175 15.85 9.89 27.66
CA ASN A 175 16.27 8.59 28.21
C ASN A 175 15.85 7.44 27.28
N PHE A 176 14.70 7.57 26.64
CA PHE A 176 14.19 6.59 25.70
C PHE A 176 15.09 6.48 24.45
N TYR A 177 15.35 7.59 23.76
CA TYR A 177 16.26 7.64 22.62
C TYR A 177 17.67 7.17 22.99
N ARG A 178 18.19 7.60 24.13
CA ARG A 178 19.52 7.19 24.61
C ARG A 178 19.64 5.69 24.79
N SER A 179 18.60 5.04 25.31
CA SER A 179 18.60 3.59 25.52
C SER A 179 18.66 2.83 24.19
N ILE A 180 18.01 3.36 23.14
CA ILE A 180 17.98 2.75 21.82
C ILE A 180 19.26 3.05 21.02
N PHE A 181 19.73 4.29 21.03
CA PHE A 181 20.86 4.71 20.20
C PHE A 181 22.20 4.13 20.66
N ARG A 182 22.25 3.59 21.89
CA ARG A 182 23.37 2.82 22.44
C ARG A 182 23.47 1.39 21.92
N LEU A 183 22.48 0.90 21.17
CA LEU A 183 22.51 -0.44 20.61
C LEU A 183 23.58 -0.50 19.50
N PRO A 184 24.63 -1.33 19.65
CA PRO A 184 25.90 -1.16 18.93
C PRO A 184 25.84 -1.51 17.45
N THR A 185 24.92 -2.38 17.04
CA THR A 185 24.81 -2.89 15.66
C THR A 185 23.51 -2.46 14.98
N LEU A 186 22.73 -1.60 15.63
CA LEU A 186 21.43 -1.18 15.14
C LEU A 186 21.60 -0.25 13.93
N LYS A 187 21.13 -0.68 12.75
CA LYS A 187 21.18 0.09 11.50
C LYS A 187 19.83 0.69 11.13
N TYR A 188 18.74 -0.02 11.39
CA TYR A 188 17.38 0.41 11.12
C TYR A 188 16.59 0.58 12.41
N CYS A 189 16.00 1.76 12.60
CA CYS A 189 15.20 2.07 13.77
C CYS A 189 13.88 2.74 13.36
N LYS A 190 12.75 2.17 13.78
CA LYS A 190 11.42 2.77 13.62
C LYS A 190 10.74 2.93 14.98
N LEU A 191 10.33 4.15 15.32
CA LEU A 191 9.70 4.48 16.59
C LEU A 191 8.35 5.14 16.38
N SER A 192 7.33 4.69 17.10
CA SER A 192 5.98 5.23 17.08
C SER A 192 5.43 5.34 18.49
N PHE A 193 5.25 6.55 18.99
CA PHE A 193 4.75 6.78 20.35
C PHE A 193 4.19 8.20 20.50
N GLU A 194 3.31 8.36 21.48
CA GLU A 194 2.88 9.67 21.93
C GLU A 194 3.74 10.15 23.10
N SER A 195 3.85 11.46 23.29
CA SER A 195 4.72 12.04 24.31
C SER A 195 4.22 13.41 24.75
N TYR A 196 4.55 13.81 25.97
CA TYR A 196 4.29 15.17 26.44
C TYR A 196 5.31 16.15 25.84
N VAL A 197 4.83 17.25 25.25
CA VAL A 197 5.63 18.23 24.47
C VAL A 197 6.62 19.04 25.34
N ARG A 198 6.51 18.99 26.68
CA ARG A 198 7.20 19.91 27.59
C ARG A 198 8.46 19.37 28.28
N ALA A 199 9.01 18.22 27.87
CA ALA A 199 10.25 17.75 28.46
C ALA A 199 11.40 18.68 28.05
N LYS A 200 12.10 19.29 29.01
CA LYS A 200 13.33 20.03 28.71
C LYS A 200 14.34 19.08 28.08
N PRO A 201 15.01 19.46 26.98
CA PRO A 201 16.09 18.66 26.44
C PRO A 201 17.21 18.57 27.49
N LEU A 202 17.47 17.36 27.99
CA LEU A 202 18.69 17.08 28.72
C LEU A 202 19.85 17.05 27.71
N LEU A 203 20.88 17.86 27.95
CA LEU A 203 22.20 17.74 27.32
C LEU A 203 22.75 16.36 27.71
N ILE A 204 22.74 15.41 26.79
CA ILE A 204 23.29 14.08 27.04
C ILE A 204 24.80 14.14 26.74
N SER A 205 25.61 13.62 27.67
CA SER A 205 27.06 13.55 27.51
C SER A 205 27.49 12.60 26.39
N SER A 206 28.52 13.02 25.66
CA SER A 206 28.97 12.66 24.30
C SER A 206 29.56 11.27 24.08
N ASN A 207 29.30 10.27 24.92
CA ASN A 207 30.01 8.99 24.82
C ASN A 207 29.17 7.95 24.08
N GLY A 208 29.18 8.06 22.74
CA GLY A 208 28.71 7.02 21.82
C GLY A 208 27.87 7.57 20.66
N CYS A 209 28.44 7.58 19.46
CA CYS A 209 27.67 7.76 18.23
C CYS A 209 26.91 6.47 17.90
N SER A 210 25.69 6.59 17.41
CA SER A 210 24.88 5.43 17.02
C SER A 210 25.28 4.91 15.64
N SER A 211 25.12 3.62 15.42
CA SER A 211 25.30 2.95 14.12
C SER A 211 24.09 3.08 13.18
N ILE A 212 23.03 3.78 13.59
CA ILE A 212 21.78 3.87 12.84
C ILE A 212 22.00 4.59 11.50
N GLU A 213 21.67 3.89 10.42
CA GLU A 213 21.71 4.38 9.04
C GLU A 213 20.30 4.80 8.57
N HIS A 214 19.24 4.22 9.14
CA HIS A 214 17.85 4.45 8.77
C HIS A 214 16.99 4.73 10.00
N LEU A 215 16.45 5.94 10.10
CA LEU A 215 15.61 6.36 11.22
C LEU A 215 14.22 6.78 10.74
N ILE A 216 13.18 6.21 11.36
CA ILE A 216 11.77 6.58 11.16
C ILE A 216 11.16 6.91 12.51
N ILE A 217 10.69 8.13 12.70
CA ILE A 217 10.07 8.56 13.95
C ILE A 217 8.65 9.09 13.69
N HIS A 218 7.69 8.54 14.43
CA HIS A 218 6.29 8.96 14.48
C HIS A 218 5.97 9.47 15.88
N ASN A 219 6.48 10.65 16.22
CA ASN A 219 6.23 11.30 17.50
C ASN A 219 6.17 12.83 17.31
N GLU A 220 5.43 13.52 18.17
CA GLU A 220 5.47 14.99 18.17
C GLU A 220 6.76 15.47 18.84
N SER A 221 7.58 16.25 18.13
CA SER A 221 8.88 16.74 18.60
C SER A 221 9.14 18.16 18.19
N THR A 222 9.90 18.90 18.99
CA THR A 222 10.37 20.24 18.62
C THR A 222 11.57 20.15 17.68
N LEU A 223 11.86 21.23 16.96
CA LEU A 223 13.08 21.33 16.16
C LEU A 223 14.38 21.24 16.99
N ASP A 224 14.34 21.66 18.26
CA ASP A 224 15.47 21.50 19.18
C ASP A 224 15.75 20.03 19.47
N GLU A 225 14.70 19.27 19.81
CA GLU A 225 14.80 17.82 20.01
C GLU A 225 15.30 17.11 18.74
N PHE A 226 14.83 17.55 17.56
CA PHE A 226 15.27 17.04 16.27
C PHE A 226 16.78 17.19 16.08
N ARG A 227 17.32 18.39 16.31
CA ARG A 227 18.77 18.64 16.23
C ARG A 227 19.56 17.78 17.21
N ILE A 228 19.11 17.72 18.46
CA ILE A 228 19.75 16.91 19.49
C ILE A 228 19.80 15.45 19.06
N VAL A 229 18.69 14.89 18.57
CA VAL A 229 18.65 13.50 18.09
C VAL A 229 19.62 13.29 16.94
N LEU A 230 19.68 14.19 15.96
CA LEU A 230 20.58 14.05 14.82
C LEU A 230 22.07 14.10 15.19
N SER A 231 22.43 14.83 16.25
CA SER A 231 23.82 14.85 16.74
C SER A 231 24.34 13.46 17.20
N TYR A 232 23.45 12.50 17.50
CA TYR A 232 23.82 11.13 17.86
C TYR A 232 23.97 10.20 16.65
N LEU A 233 23.60 10.65 15.45
CA LEU A 233 23.39 9.80 14.28
C LEU A 233 24.29 10.21 13.10
N PRO A 234 25.62 10.24 13.25
CA PRO A 234 26.51 10.70 12.16
C PRO A 234 26.51 9.76 10.94
N GLN A 235 26.10 8.50 11.10
CA GLN A 235 26.03 7.50 10.03
C GLN A 235 24.68 7.49 9.30
N LEU A 236 23.78 8.43 9.63
CA LEU A 236 22.42 8.45 9.11
C LEU A 236 22.40 8.68 7.60
N ARG A 237 21.70 7.79 6.88
CA ARG A 237 21.52 7.85 5.42
C ARG A 237 20.09 8.21 5.03
N ARG A 238 19.11 7.72 5.80
CA ARG A 238 17.69 8.00 5.58
C ARG A 238 17.01 8.43 6.86
N LEU A 239 16.29 9.53 6.78
CA LEU A 239 15.54 10.12 7.87
C LEU A 239 14.09 10.32 7.45
N TYR A 240 13.17 9.79 8.27
CA TYR A 240 11.76 10.12 8.22
C TYR A 240 11.31 10.60 9.59
N TRP A 241 10.73 11.78 9.66
CA TRP A 241 10.18 12.33 10.91
C TRP A 241 8.78 12.90 10.68
N ASN A 242 7.80 12.37 11.42
CA ASN A 242 6.43 12.83 11.37
C ASN A 242 6.10 13.70 12.59
N LYS A 243 5.52 14.88 12.39
CA LYS A 243 5.04 15.84 13.41
C LYS A 243 6.15 16.64 14.10
N LEU A 244 7.00 17.30 13.32
CA LEU A 244 7.90 18.33 13.84
C LEU A 244 7.13 19.64 14.10
N CYS A 245 7.26 20.17 15.30
CA CYS A 245 6.59 21.40 15.76
C CYS A 245 7.59 22.55 15.93
N ARG A 246 7.04 23.76 16.04
CA ARG A 246 7.73 25.06 16.15
C ARG A 246 8.94 25.04 17.10
N PHE A 247 9.98 25.81 16.71
CA PHE A 247 11.18 26.13 17.50
C PHE A 247 10.82 27.00 18.72
N ASN A 248 11.39 26.70 19.89
CA ASN A 248 11.41 27.64 21.02
C ASN A 248 12.71 28.44 20.92
N ASN A 249 12.63 29.77 20.72
CA ASN A 249 13.72 30.69 20.36
C ASN A 249 14.93 30.82 21.33
N LYS A 250 15.30 29.79 22.08
CA LYS A 250 16.54 29.81 22.87
C LYS A 250 17.65 29.25 21.98
N GLN A 251 18.45 30.16 21.44
CA GLN A 251 19.73 29.85 20.80
C GLN A 251 20.67 29.28 21.87
N ASP A 252 20.52 27.99 22.16
CA ASP A 252 21.59 27.26 22.83
C ASP A 252 22.62 26.90 21.75
N GLU A 253 23.89 27.18 22.04
CA GLU A 253 25.05 26.83 21.20
C GLU A 253 25.14 25.31 21.05
N LEU A 254 24.41 24.76 20.07
CA LEU A 254 24.53 23.36 19.71
C LEU A 254 25.83 23.16 18.94
N ARG A 255 26.53 22.06 19.24
CA ARG A 255 27.71 21.61 18.50
C ARG A 255 27.38 21.48 17.02
N GLU A 256 28.37 21.76 16.18
CA GLU A 256 28.28 21.54 14.74
C GLU A 256 27.91 20.08 14.44
N ILE A 257 26.78 19.87 13.75
CA ILE A 257 26.27 18.55 13.40
C ILE A 257 26.65 18.27 11.96
N THR A 258 27.55 17.30 11.73
CA THR A 258 27.91 16.90 10.37
C THR A 258 27.24 15.57 9.99
N LEU A 259 26.29 15.60 9.05
CA LEU A 259 25.57 14.42 8.55
C LEU A 259 26.06 14.02 7.15
N LYS A 260 27.31 13.56 7.05
CA LYS A 260 28.02 13.32 5.78
C LYS A 260 27.35 12.30 4.86
N TYR A 261 26.53 11.41 5.39
CA TYR A 261 25.92 10.31 4.64
C TYR A 261 24.42 10.49 4.39
N LEU A 262 23.83 11.59 4.87
CA LEU A 262 22.38 11.80 4.81
C LEU A 262 21.94 12.13 3.38
N LYS A 263 21.32 11.15 2.72
CA LYS A 263 20.87 11.26 1.32
C LYS A 263 19.37 11.45 1.18
N HIS A 264 18.58 10.89 2.11
CA HIS A 264 17.11 10.95 2.03
C HIS A 264 16.52 11.55 3.30
N VAL A 265 15.74 12.61 3.13
CA VAL A 265 15.05 13.30 4.21
C VAL A 265 13.57 13.42 3.88
N SER A 266 12.72 13.03 4.82
CA SER A 266 11.27 13.16 4.72
C SER A 266 10.71 13.71 6.02
N LEU A 267 10.23 14.95 6.00
CA LEU A 267 9.78 15.67 7.19
C LEU A 267 8.33 16.09 7.06
N GLN A 268 7.56 15.91 8.12
CA GLN A 268 6.21 16.44 8.23
C GLN A 268 6.13 17.44 9.37
N PHE A 269 5.93 18.70 9.03
CA PHE A 269 5.84 19.82 9.95
C PHE A 269 4.41 20.11 10.35
N LYS A 270 4.25 20.63 11.57
CA LYS A 270 3.01 21.07 12.16
C LYS A 270 3.24 22.46 12.76
N TYR A 271 2.69 23.48 12.13
CA TYR A 271 2.85 24.89 12.52
C TYR A 271 4.32 25.36 12.55
N THR A 272 5.14 24.94 11.58
CA THR A 272 6.54 25.38 11.46
C THR A 272 6.67 26.38 10.33
N TYR A 273 7.15 27.58 10.66
CA TYR A 273 7.41 28.62 9.66
C TYR A 273 8.67 28.31 8.85
N PHE A 274 8.75 28.78 7.61
CA PHE A 274 9.88 28.57 6.72
C PHE A 274 11.16 29.17 7.30
N ASP A 275 11.08 30.34 7.95
CA ASP A 275 12.24 30.98 8.62
C ASP A 275 12.85 30.10 9.71
N GLN A 276 12.08 29.18 10.29
CA GLN A 276 12.57 28.22 11.28
C GLN A 276 13.11 26.94 10.64
N PHE A 277 12.64 26.62 9.44
CA PHE A 277 13.05 25.45 8.68
C PHE A 277 14.32 25.71 7.86
N GLU A 278 14.46 26.90 7.29
CA GLU A 278 15.60 27.31 6.44
C GLU A 278 16.97 27.08 7.11
N PRO A 279 17.19 27.43 8.39
CA PRO A 279 18.46 27.12 9.07
C PRO A 279 18.78 25.61 9.15
N LEU A 280 17.77 24.73 9.12
CA LEU A 280 18.01 23.29 9.11
C LEU A 280 18.57 22.82 7.76
N ILE A 281 18.10 23.40 6.66
CA ILE A 281 18.64 23.10 5.33
C ILE A 281 20.11 23.53 5.28
N ILE A 282 20.37 24.77 5.67
CA ILE A 282 21.71 25.38 5.63
C ILE A 282 22.70 24.53 6.41
N ASP A 283 22.32 24.10 7.61
CA ASP A 283 23.25 23.41 8.52
C ASP A 283 23.36 21.90 8.26
N LEU A 284 22.32 21.24 7.75
CA LEU A 284 22.24 19.76 7.79
C LEU A 284 22.10 19.07 6.42
N PHE A 285 21.58 19.73 5.39
CA PHE A 285 21.07 19.03 4.19
C PHE A 285 21.99 19.10 2.97
N HIS A 286 23.26 19.44 3.16
CA HIS A 286 24.21 19.60 2.06
C HIS A 286 24.39 18.35 1.17
N GLN A 287 24.26 17.15 1.74
CA GLN A 287 24.43 15.87 1.04
C GLN A 287 23.11 15.23 0.59
N VAL A 288 21.98 15.92 0.78
CA VAL A 288 20.65 15.36 0.53
C VAL A 288 20.37 15.27 -0.97
N GLU A 289 20.05 14.06 -1.42
CA GLU A 289 19.64 13.78 -2.80
C GLU A 289 18.10 13.77 -2.94
N VAL A 290 17.39 13.46 -1.87
CA VAL A 290 15.92 13.37 -1.85
C VAL A 290 15.37 14.12 -0.64
N LEU A 291 14.62 15.19 -0.90
CA LEU A 291 13.93 15.97 0.11
C LEU A 291 12.42 15.86 -0.09
N ARG A 292 11.71 15.35 0.92
CA ARG A 292 10.26 15.32 0.98
C ARG A 292 9.76 16.11 2.17
N ILE A 293 8.83 17.04 1.94
CA ILE A 293 8.32 17.92 2.98
C ILE A 293 6.80 17.94 2.92
N SER A 294 6.16 17.76 4.07
CA SER A 294 4.74 18.03 4.26
C SER A 294 4.59 19.11 5.32
N THR A 295 3.88 20.19 5.04
CA THR A 295 3.71 21.32 5.95
C THR A 295 2.34 21.99 5.79
N SER A 296 2.04 22.97 6.64
CA SER A 296 0.79 23.72 6.61
C SER A 296 0.94 25.11 7.23
N PHE A 297 -0.01 26.01 6.96
CA PHE A 297 -0.21 27.34 7.55
C PHE A 297 0.75 28.47 7.11
N ASP A 298 1.98 28.16 6.72
CA ASP A 298 2.93 29.21 6.32
C ASP A 298 3.05 29.38 4.80
N ARG A 299 2.50 30.48 4.29
CA ARG A 299 2.52 30.83 2.86
C ARG A 299 3.92 31.05 2.29
N SER A 300 4.92 31.31 3.10
CA SER A 300 6.30 31.48 2.60
C SER A 300 6.85 30.20 1.96
N TYR A 301 6.24 29.03 2.19
CA TYR A 301 6.53 27.80 1.45
C TYR A 301 6.11 27.85 -0.03
N PHE A 302 5.28 28.82 -0.44
CA PHE A 302 4.94 29.07 -1.84
C PHE A 302 5.96 29.96 -2.57
N ASP A 303 6.93 30.55 -1.87
CA ASP A 303 7.95 31.40 -2.48
C ASP A 303 8.97 30.56 -3.26
N ALA A 304 8.72 30.42 -4.56
CA ALA A 304 9.59 29.68 -5.47
C ALA A 304 11.00 30.28 -5.55
N ASN A 305 11.14 31.61 -5.51
CA ASN A 305 12.46 32.25 -5.58
C ASN A 305 13.29 31.99 -4.31
N ARG A 306 12.64 31.93 -3.15
CA ARG A 306 13.30 31.54 -1.90
C ARG A 306 13.76 30.09 -1.95
N TRP A 307 12.90 29.18 -2.40
CA TRP A 307 13.30 27.78 -2.58
C TRP A 307 14.44 27.60 -3.58
N GLU A 308 14.37 28.25 -4.74
CA GLU A 308 15.40 28.19 -5.79
C GLU A 308 16.76 28.63 -5.25
N ARG A 309 16.82 29.78 -4.55
CA ARG A 309 18.05 30.27 -3.91
C ARG A 309 18.58 29.29 -2.87
N LEU A 310 17.68 28.76 -2.02
CA LEU A 310 18.03 27.85 -0.95
C LEU A 310 18.57 26.51 -1.46
N ILE A 311 17.91 25.92 -2.46
CA ILE A 311 18.35 24.66 -3.09
C ILE A 311 19.68 24.86 -3.81
N SER A 312 19.78 25.90 -4.65
CA SER A 312 20.98 26.17 -5.44
C SER A 312 22.22 26.42 -4.57
N SER A 313 22.04 27.07 -3.42
CA SER A 313 23.14 27.44 -2.53
C SER A 313 23.55 26.31 -1.59
N TYR A 314 22.58 25.55 -1.07
CA TYR A 314 22.83 24.66 0.08
C TYR A 314 22.55 23.18 -0.18
N MET A 315 21.89 22.81 -1.28
CA MET A 315 21.56 21.40 -1.60
C MET A 315 21.99 21.04 -3.04
N PRO A 316 23.28 21.14 -3.37
CA PRO A 316 23.78 20.95 -4.74
C PRO A 316 23.58 19.53 -5.29
N HIS A 317 23.32 18.56 -4.43
CA HIS A 317 23.10 17.15 -4.80
C HIS A 317 21.62 16.77 -4.90
N LEU A 318 20.70 17.70 -4.71
CA LEU A 318 19.26 17.43 -4.69
C LEU A 318 18.77 16.99 -6.08
N ARG A 319 18.21 15.79 -6.15
CA ARG A 319 17.64 15.20 -7.38
C ARG A 319 16.13 15.12 -7.33
N ILE A 320 15.58 14.86 -6.15
CA ILE A 320 14.14 14.74 -5.94
C ILE A 320 13.72 15.74 -4.87
N PHE A 321 12.90 16.69 -5.29
CA PHE A 321 12.21 17.61 -4.41
C PHE A 321 10.70 17.34 -4.46
N ASP A 322 10.12 17.01 -3.31
CA ASP A 322 8.70 16.68 -3.16
C ASP A 322 8.13 17.51 -2.00
N ILE A 323 7.19 18.39 -2.28
CA ILE A 323 6.53 19.23 -1.28
C ILE A 323 5.03 18.96 -1.27
N GLN A 324 4.44 18.97 -0.09
CA GLN A 324 3.00 19.03 0.12
C GLN A 324 2.72 20.12 1.16
N HIS A 325 1.99 21.15 0.77
CA HIS A 325 1.66 22.26 1.64
C HIS A 325 0.13 22.47 1.68
N ASN A 326 -0.40 22.62 2.89
CA ASN A 326 -1.81 22.92 3.11
C ASN A 326 -2.00 24.28 3.81
N ASP A 327 -2.56 25.25 3.11
CA ASP A 327 -2.87 26.56 3.68
C ASP A 327 -4.38 26.75 3.88
N ASN A 328 -4.76 27.32 5.03
CA ASN A 328 -6.13 27.71 5.35
C ASN A 328 -6.18 29.24 5.38
N SER A 329 -6.69 29.81 4.30
CA SER A 329 -6.53 31.22 3.96
C SER A 329 -7.89 31.91 3.90
N HIS A 330 -8.03 33.05 4.59
CA HIS A 330 -9.17 33.96 4.44
C HIS A 330 -8.97 34.97 3.30
N ASP A 331 -7.73 35.23 2.90
CA ASP A 331 -7.44 36.20 1.84
C ASP A 331 -7.67 35.63 0.45
N GLN A 332 -8.12 36.51 -0.44
CA GLN A 332 -8.37 36.25 -1.85
C GLN A 332 -7.08 36.20 -2.70
N MET A 333 -5.95 35.71 -2.17
CA MET A 333 -4.85 35.41 -3.09
C MET A 333 -5.36 34.37 -4.09
N THR A 334 -5.37 34.74 -5.37
CA THR A 334 -5.94 33.93 -6.43
C THR A 334 -5.09 32.67 -6.59
N CYS A 335 -5.69 31.51 -6.28
CA CYS A 335 -5.07 30.18 -6.46
C CYS A 335 -4.32 30.05 -7.78
N HIS A 336 -4.90 30.64 -8.83
CA HIS A 336 -4.36 30.87 -10.15
C HIS A 336 -2.86 31.21 -10.23
N ASN A 337 -2.32 32.05 -9.33
CA ASN A 337 -0.94 32.50 -9.43
C ASN A 337 0.09 31.45 -8.97
N LEU A 338 -0.30 30.45 -8.18
CA LEU A 338 0.64 29.50 -7.58
C LEU A 338 1.35 28.62 -8.60
N ASN A 339 0.67 28.22 -9.68
CA ASN A 339 1.29 27.41 -10.73
C ASN A 339 2.36 28.19 -11.49
N ASN A 340 2.21 29.50 -11.62
CA ASN A 340 3.15 30.36 -12.33
C ASN A 340 4.39 30.70 -11.49
N LEU A 341 4.43 30.36 -10.19
CA LEU A 341 5.61 30.63 -9.37
C LEU A 341 6.76 29.65 -9.66
N PHE A 342 6.45 28.39 -10.01
CA PHE A 342 7.43 27.31 -10.17
C PHE A 342 7.69 26.96 -11.65
N ILE A 343 7.79 27.97 -12.52
CA ILE A 343 8.02 27.79 -13.98
C ILE A 343 9.36 28.33 -14.48
N SER A 344 10.21 28.85 -13.57
CA SER A 344 11.57 29.28 -13.95
C SER A 344 12.34 28.13 -14.59
N SER A 345 13.37 28.47 -15.38
CA SER A 345 14.23 27.49 -16.05
C SER A 345 14.83 26.48 -15.07
N PHE A 346 15.12 26.92 -13.84
CA PHE A 346 15.57 26.06 -12.75
C PHE A 346 14.60 24.88 -12.50
N TRP A 347 13.31 25.13 -12.30
CA TRP A 347 12.33 24.07 -12.02
C TRP A 347 12.13 23.12 -13.20
N LEU A 348 12.08 23.68 -14.42
CA LEU A 348 11.91 22.91 -15.65
C LEU A 348 13.10 22.00 -15.94
N GLN A 349 14.33 22.51 -15.75
CA GLN A 349 15.57 21.73 -15.95
C GLN A 349 15.68 20.57 -14.95
N HIS A 350 15.29 20.78 -13.70
CA HIS A 350 15.24 19.73 -12.68
C HIS A 350 14.04 18.79 -12.84
N GLN A 351 13.12 19.10 -13.75
CA GLN A 351 11.86 18.37 -13.96
C GLN A 351 11.03 18.27 -12.67
N TRP A 352 11.02 19.33 -11.86
CA TRP A 352 10.19 19.42 -10.67
C TRP A 352 8.95 20.24 -10.98
N PHE A 353 7.81 19.56 -11.05
CA PHE A 353 6.53 20.18 -11.37
C PHE A 353 5.65 20.20 -10.13
N PHE A 354 4.72 21.13 -10.08
CA PHE A 354 3.82 21.31 -8.95
C PHE A 354 2.41 21.61 -9.44
N THR A 355 1.43 21.33 -8.60
CA THR A 355 0.04 21.69 -8.82
C THR A 355 -0.61 22.02 -7.48
N HIS A 356 -1.85 22.48 -7.53
CA HIS A 356 -2.62 22.77 -6.33
C HIS A 356 -4.08 22.37 -6.50
N GLN A 357 -4.76 22.20 -5.37
CA GLN A 357 -6.20 22.04 -5.29
C GLN A 357 -6.75 23.10 -4.33
N CYS A 358 -7.76 23.84 -4.78
CA CYS A 358 -8.45 24.82 -3.95
C CYS A 358 -9.85 24.34 -3.61
N TYR A 359 -10.17 24.35 -2.31
CA TYR A 359 -11.47 24.01 -1.78
C TYR A 359 -12.05 25.25 -1.10
N SER A 360 -13.19 25.74 -1.58
CA SER A 360 -13.92 26.86 -0.97
C SER A 360 -15.18 26.34 -0.27
N ARG A 361 -15.32 26.62 1.03
CA ARG A 361 -16.56 26.35 1.79
C ARG A 361 -16.96 27.62 2.55
N GLY A 362 -17.87 28.40 1.98
CA GLY A 362 -18.20 29.73 2.50
C GLY A 362 -16.99 30.68 2.42
N ASN A 363 -16.68 31.39 3.51
CA ASN A 363 -15.54 32.31 3.61
C ASN A 363 -14.19 31.61 3.89
N TRP A 364 -14.16 30.28 3.84
CA TRP A 364 -12.97 29.49 4.11
C TRP A 364 -12.44 28.92 2.80
N LYS A 365 -11.21 29.28 2.43
CA LYS A 365 -10.47 28.67 1.32
C LYS A 365 -9.33 27.83 1.85
N GLN A 366 -9.28 26.57 1.44
CA GLN A 366 -8.18 25.66 1.72
C GLN A 366 -7.41 25.41 0.42
N ILE A 367 -6.09 25.62 0.45
CA ILE A 367 -5.19 25.40 -0.68
C ILE A 367 -4.28 24.23 -0.35
N ASN A 368 -4.38 23.15 -1.12
CA ASN A 368 -3.45 22.02 -1.06
C ASN A 368 -2.50 22.11 -2.27
N PHE A 369 -1.29 22.61 -2.06
CA PHE A 369 -0.21 22.62 -3.04
C PHE A 369 0.63 21.35 -2.91
N TYR A 370 1.04 20.75 -4.01
CA TYR A 370 1.85 19.54 -3.97
C TYR A 370 2.68 19.34 -5.24
N SER A 371 3.82 18.68 -5.10
CA SER A 371 4.66 18.27 -6.23
C SER A 371 3.94 17.25 -7.11
N THR A 372 3.97 17.49 -8.41
CA THR A 372 3.61 16.53 -9.46
C THR A 372 4.91 15.97 -10.04
N ASN A 373 5.21 14.71 -9.76
CA ASN A 373 6.42 14.07 -10.24
C ASN A 373 6.31 13.80 -11.77
N PRO A 374 7.33 14.07 -12.61
CA PRO A 374 7.30 13.69 -14.04
C PRO A 374 7.08 12.19 -14.27
N TYR A 375 7.36 11.35 -13.27
CA TYR A 375 7.15 9.90 -13.31
C TYR A 375 5.85 9.42 -12.63
N ARG A 376 4.90 10.32 -12.32
CA ARG A 376 3.65 9.97 -11.61
C ARG A 376 2.34 10.37 -12.28
N ARG A 377 2.32 11.07 -13.42
CA ARG A 377 1.04 11.36 -14.09
C ARG A 377 0.51 10.14 -14.85
N LYS A 378 0.42 8.99 -14.19
CA LYS A 378 -0.57 7.96 -14.53
C LYS A 378 -1.97 8.57 -14.44
N HIS A 379 -2.22 9.42 -13.46
CA HIS A 379 -3.50 10.10 -13.26
C HIS A 379 -3.46 11.59 -13.66
N TYR A 380 -4.39 12.02 -14.50
CA TYR A 380 -4.60 13.41 -14.94
C TYR A 380 -6.04 13.85 -14.64
N THR A 381 -6.25 15.06 -14.10
CA THR A 381 -7.58 15.58 -13.78
C THR A 381 -7.87 16.86 -14.58
N ILE A 382 -9.01 16.88 -15.28
CA ILE A 382 -9.50 18.02 -16.07
C ILE A 382 -10.49 18.82 -15.21
N TYR A 383 -10.16 20.08 -14.93
CA TYR A 383 -10.90 20.98 -14.03
C TYR A 383 -11.78 22.01 -14.74
N GLY A 384 -12.83 22.46 -14.03
CA GLY A 384 -13.85 23.46 -14.41
C GLY A 384 -13.32 24.81 -14.79
N GLU A 385 -13.91 25.46 -15.79
CA GLU A 385 -13.74 26.89 -16.14
C GLU A 385 -14.26 27.86 -15.05
N ILE A 386 -13.96 27.62 -13.77
CA ILE A 386 -14.01 28.71 -12.79
C ILE A 386 -12.71 29.54 -12.87
N GLU A 387 -11.70 29.09 -13.63
CA GLU A 387 -10.38 29.72 -13.62
C GLU A 387 -9.68 29.90 -14.98
N LYS A 388 -10.42 29.98 -16.10
CA LYS A 388 -9.84 30.27 -17.43
C LYS A 388 -10.13 31.70 -17.90
N GLU A 389 -9.51 32.67 -17.25
CA GLU A 389 -9.03 33.85 -17.98
C GLU A 389 -7.49 33.81 -17.94
N ASN A 390 -6.89 33.61 -19.12
CA ASN A 390 -5.46 33.78 -19.42
C ASN A 390 -4.43 32.70 -18.99
N CYS A 391 -4.74 31.41 -19.11
CA CYS A 391 -3.68 30.40 -19.20
C CYS A 391 -3.25 30.20 -20.66
N LEU A 392 -2.10 30.78 -21.03
CA LEU A 392 -1.45 30.57 -22.33
C LEU A 392 -1.24 29.06 -22.59
N HIS A 393 -1.62 28.63 -23.80
CA HIS A 393 -1.43 27.29 -24.33
C HIS A 393 0.04 26.92 -24.48
N ASN A 394 0.67 26.47 -23.39
CA ASN A 394 1.83 25.61 -23.51
C ASN A 394 1.32 24.19 -23.75
N GLN A 395 1.50 23.68 -24.97
CA GLN A 395 1.25 22.28 -25.31
C GLN A 395 2.02 21.40 -24.31
N GLU A 396 1.30 20.68 -23.43
CA GLU A 396 1.92 19.76 -22.48
C GLU A 396 2.54 18.59 -23.27
N THR A 397 3.87 18.55 -23.39
CA THR A 397 4.61 17.61 -24.25
C THR A 397 4.71 16.18 -23.70
N ASN A 398 3.87 15.77 -22.74
CA ASN A 398 4.04 14.47 -22.06
C ASN A 398 2.74 13.78 -21.64
N LEU A 399 1.69 13.91 -22.46
CA LEU A 399 0.37 13.28 -22.22
C LEU A 399 0.37 11.76 -22.49
N ASP A 400 1.38 11.25 -23.19
CA ASP A 400 1.53 9.82 -23.50
C ASP A 400 1.77 8.95 -22.25
N LEU A 401 2.17 9.53 -21.12
CA LEU A 401 2.40 8.81 -19.87
C LEU A 401 1.13 8.64 -19.01
N VAL A 402 0.03 9.26 -19.42
CA VAL A 402 -1.25 9.23 -18.68
C VAL A 402 -2.01 7.95 -18.96
N ASP A 403 -2.25 7.16 -17.92
CA ASP A 403 -3.05 5.92 -17.97
C ASP A 403 -4.46 6.07 -17.36
N HIS A 404 -4.75 7.20 -16.72
CA HIS A 404 -6.00 7.49 -16.02
C HIS A 404 -6.39 8.97 -16.19
N VAL A 405 -7.53 9.23 -16.82
CA VAL A 405 -8.11 10.57 -16.97
C VAL A 405 -9.31 10.74 -16.04
N HIS A 406 -9.38 11.83 -15.30
CA HIS A 406 -10.50 12.21 -14.44
C HIS A 406 -11.13 13.52 -14.91
N ILE A 407 -12.37 13.48 -15.38
CA ILE A 407 -13.12 14.62 -15.90
C ILE A 407 -14.12 15.10 -14.85
N GLN A 408 -14.00 16.36 -14.42
CA GLN A 408 -14.86 16.95 -13.40
C GLN A 408 -15.97 17.79 -14.04
N GLY A 409 -17.07 17.14 -14.41
CA GLY A 409 -18.27 17.78 -14.94
C GLY A 409 -18.23 18.07 -16.43
N GLU A 410 -19.40 18.33 -17.00
CA GLU A 410 -19.58 18.43 -18.45
C GLU A 410 -18.83 19.58 -19.12
N LYS A 411 -18.80 20.77 -18.49
CA LYS A 411 -18.12 21.95 -19.06
C LYS A 411 -16.60 21.75 -19.22
N THR A 412 -16.00 20.92 -18.37
CA THR A 412 -14.56 20.61 -18.44
C THR A 412 -14.22 19.74 -19.62
N MET A 413 -15.09 18.76 -19.88
CA MET A 413 -14.99 17.89 -21.03
C MET A 413 -15.00 18.73 -22.32
N LEU A 414 -15.92 19.69 -22.43
CA LEU A 414 -16.06 20.54 -23.62
C LEU A 414 -14.88 21.51 -23.84
N SER A 415 -14.21 21.91 -22.75
CA SER A 415 -13.09 22.86 -22.81
C SER A 415 -11.72 22.16 -22.80
N CYS A 416 -11.67 20.83 -22.90
CA CYS A 416 -10.45 20.06 -22.96
C CYS A 416 -9.91 20.03 -24.40
N LEU A 417 -8.67 20.49 -24.59
CA LEU A 417 -7.97 20.45 -25.88
C LEU A 417 -6.89 19.36 -25.94
N ASN A 418 -6.72 18.62 -24.84
CA ASN A 418 -5.67 17.62 -24.69
C ASN A 418 -6.19 16.23 -25.10
N TYR A 419 -5.36 15.47 -25.82
CA TYR A 419 -5.62 14.08 -26.17
C TYR A 419 -4.71 13.13 -25.38
N PHE A 420 -5.27 12.06 -24.83
CA PHE A 420 -4.58 11.09 -23.96
C PHE A 420 -4.54 9.71 -24.63
N PRO A 421 -3.56 9.43 -25.50
CA PRO A 421 -3.57 8.24 -26.36
C PRO A 421 -3.40 6.93 -25.59
N ASN A 422 -2.81 6.94 -24.39
CA ASN A 422 -2.51 5.73 -23.59
C ASN A 422 -3.40 5.57 -22.34
N ALA A 423 -4.44 6.39 -22.20
CA ALA A 423 -5.35 6.32 -21.05
C ALA A 423 -6.19 5.04 -21.05
N THR A 424 -6.04 4.20 -20.02
CA THR A 424 -6.81 2.96 -19.82
C THR A 424 -7.88 3.07 -18.74
N ASN A 425 -7.87 4.14 -17.96
CA ASN A 425 -8.81 4.37 -16.86
C ASN A 425 -9.51 5.73 -17.05
N LEU A 426 -10.82 5.76 -16.80
CA LEU A 426 -11.61 6.99 -16.88
C LEU A 426 -12.42 7.16 -15.60
N THR A 427 -12.36 8.35 -14.99
CA THR A 427 -13.29 8.79 -13.96
C THR A 427 -14.10 9.98 -14.48
N LEU A 428 -15.42 9.90 -14.40
CA LEU A 428 -16.32 11.04 -14.56
C LEU A 428 -16.83 11.42 -13.17
N SER A 429 -16.80 12.69 -12.81
CA SER A 429 -17.45 13.15 -11.57
C SER A 429 -18.21 14.46 -11.77
N HIS A 430 -19.03 14.86 -10.79
CA HIS A 430 -19.95 16.01 -10.89
C HIS A 430 -21.06 15.78 -11.94
N SER A 431 -21.74 16.84 -12.41
CA SER A 431 -22.92 16.73 -13.27
C SER A 431 -22.61 16.61 -14.77
N PHE A 432 -23.32 15.70 -15.43
CA PHE A 432 -23.36 15.51 -16.89
C PHE A 432 -24.81 15.43 -17.36
N ASN A 433 -25.34 16.57 -17.79
CA ASN A 433 -26.75 16.75 -18.12
C ASN A 433 -27.03 16.48 -19.61
N LYS A 434 -26.02 16.65 -20.48
CA LYS A 434 -26.09 16.38 -21.92
C LYS A 434 -26.55 14.97 -22.29
N SER A 435 -26.97 14.84 -23.55
CA SER A 435 -27.22 13.54 -24.17
C SER A 435 -25.96 12.67 -24.11
N ILE A 436 -26.16 11.36 -24.03
CA ILE A 436 -25.05 10.40 -23.99
C ILE A 436 -24.25 10.39 -25.29
N ASP A 437 -24.90 10.62 -26.43
CA ASP A 437 -24.22 10.78 -27.72
C ASP A 437 -23.22 11.95 -27.69
N GLU A 438 -23.62 13.10 -27.16
CA GLU A 438 -22.70 14.23 -26.98
C GLU A 438 -21.55 13.88 -26.01
N ILE A 439 -21.83 13.17 -24.91
CA ILE A 439 -20.79 12.74 -23.98
C ILE A 439 -19.77 11.83 -24.68
N ILE A 440 -20.24 10.85 -25.46
CA ILE A 440 -19.37 9.91 -26.19
C ILE A 440 -18.53 10.63 -27.24
N ILE A 441 -19.13 11.55 -28.00
CA ILE A 441 -18.40 12.35 -29.01
C ILE A 441 -17.25 13.12 -28.36
N ASN A 442 -17.53 13.83 -27.26
CA ASN A 442 -16.51 14.62 -26.58
C ASN A 442 -15.46 13.74 -25.89
N LEU A 443 -15.85 12.60 -25.29
CA LEU A 443 -14.89 11.67 -24.71
C LEU A 443 -13.94 11.08 -25.75
N ASN A 444 -14.43 10.72 -26.94
CA ASN A 444 -13.59 10.21 -28.03
C ASN A 444 -12.58 11.26 -28.55
N GLN A 445 -12.87 12.55 -28.40
CA GLN A 445 -11.93 13.63 -28.71
C GLN A 445 -10.83 13.77 -27.65
N ILE A 446 -11.05 13.28 -26.43
CA ILE A 446 -10.10 13.37 -25.32
C ILE A 446 -9.27 12.10 -25.20
N LEU A 447 -9.85 10.91 -25.40
CA LEU A 447 -9.15 9.64 -25.24
C LEU A 447 -9.82 8.51 -26.03
N PRO A 448 -9.09 7.46 -26.43
CA PRO A 448 -9.65 6.34 -27.17
C PRO A 448 -10.45 5.40 -26.25
N LEU A 449 -11.79 5.45 -26.34
CA LEU A 449 -12.69 4.68 -25.47
C LEU A 449 -12.48 3.15 -25.53
N ILE A 450 -12.01 2.63 -26.66
CA ILE A 450 -11.87 1.18 -26.90
C ILE A 450 -10.83 0.55 -25.96
N GLN A 451 -9.81 1.29 -25.51
CA GLN A 451 -8.75 0.73 -24.67
C GLN A 451 -9.05 0.82 -23.16
N LEU A 452 -10.18 1.44 -22.77
CA LEU A 452 -10.52 1.59 -21.37
C LEU A 452 -10.76 0.23 -20.71
N THR A 453 -10.03 -0.01 -19.61
CA THR A 453 -10.16 -1.19 -18.75
C THR A 453 -10.90 -0.88 -17.45
N THR A 454 -10.90 0.38 -17.02
CA THR A 454 -11.59 0.84 -15.81
C THR A 454 -12.44 2.07 -16.10
N LEU A 455 -13.69 2.03 -15.64
CA LEU A 455 -14.60 3.17 -15.69
C LEU A 455 -15.15 3.45 -14.29
N SER A 456 -15.05 4.70 -13.87
CA SER A 456 -15.60 5.20 -12.61
C SER A 456 -16.54 6.36 -12.88
N ILE A 457 -17.78 6.27 -12.41
CA ILE A 457 -18.81 7.31 -12.60
C ILE A 457 -19.25 7.78 -11.22
N ASP A 458 -18.69 8.90 -10.79
CA ASP A 458 -18.93 9.57 -9.51
C ASP A 458 -19.78 10.84 -9.71
N CYS A 459 -20.90 10.66 -10.40
CA CYS A 459 -21.76 11.73 -10.87
C CYS A 459 -23.15 11.61 -10.24
N ASP A 460 -23.54 12.63 -9.46
CA ASP A 460 -24.93 12.77 -9.03
C ASP A 460 -25.82 13.05 -10.25
N GLY A 461 -26.82 12.20 -10.48
CA GLY A 461 -27.75 12.36 -11.61
C GLY A 461 -27.37 11.63 -12.90
N PHE A 462 -26.24 10.91 -12.96
CA PHE A 462 -25.91 10.09 -14.13
C PHE A 462 -26.78 8.83 -14.15
N SER A 463 -27.76 8.78 -15.06
CA SER A 463 -28.72 7.68 -15.11
C SER A 463 -28.06 6.36 -15.49
N PHE A 464 -28.60 5.26 -14.99
CA PHE A 464 -28.04 3.93 -15.28
C PHE A 464 -28.09 3.57 -16.77
N ASP A 465 -29.05 4.13 -17.53
CA ASP A 465 -29.13 3.96 -18.98
C ASP A 465 -27.93 4.56 -19.70
N LYS A 466 -27.52 5.77 -19.31
CA LYS A 466 -26.29 6.38 -19.80
C LYS A 466 -25.07 5.53 -19.47
N VAL A 467 -25.05 4.84 -18.33
CA VAL A 467 -23.96 3.90 -17.98
C VAL A 467 -23.94 2.72 -18.94
N ILE A 468 -25.08 2.09 -19.21
CA ILE A 468 -25.19 0.95 -20.14
C ILE A 468 -24.74 1.35 -21.54
N GLU A 469 -25.18 2.53 -22.00
CA GLU A 469 -24.78 3.07 -23.29
C GLU A 469 -23.29 3.38 -23.33
N LEU A 470 -22.70 3.96 -22.29
CA LEU A 470 -21.25 4.19 -22.24
C LEU A 470 -20.45 2.87 -22.28
N ILE A 471 -20.93 1.82 -21.60
CA ILE A 471 -20.33 0.47 -21.66
C ILE A 471 -20.37 -0.09 -23.09
N HIS A 472 -21.41 0.21 -23.87
CA HIS A 472 -21.51 -0.23 -25.25
C HIS A 472 -20.33 0.24 -26.12
N PHE A 473 -19.81 1.46 -25.85
CA PHE A 473 -18.68 2.05 -26.56
C PHE A 473 -17.31 1.75 -25.92
N THR A 474 -17.29 1.00 -24.81
CA THR A 474 -16.07 0.70 -24.04
C THR A 474 -15.96 -0.81 -23.79
N PRO A 475 -15.77 -1.61 -24.85
CA PRO A 475 -15.92 -3.07 -24.81
C PRO A 475 -14.90 -3.79 -23.91
N ASN A 476 -13.76 -3.16 -23.60
CA ASN A 476 -12.66 -3.76 -22.85
C ASN A 476 -12.68 -3.44 -21.35
N ILE A 477 -13.78 -2.88 -20.81
CA ILE A 477 -13.90 -2.60 -19.38
C ILE A 477 -13.97 -3.92 -18.59
N HIS A 478 -13.07 -4.03 -17.61
CA HIS A 478 -13.03 -5.10 -16.62
C HIS A 478 -13.50 -4.63 -15.23
N THR A 479 -13.36 -3.34 -14.95
CA THR A 479 -13.72 -2.74 -13.66
C THR A 479 -14.67 -1.57 -13.84
N LEU A 480 -15.85 -1.68 -13.24
CA LEU A 480 -16.85 -0.63 -13.24
C LEU A 480 -17.12 -0.15 -11.81
N LYS A 481 -16.99 1.14 -11.58
CA LYS A 481 -17.35 1.81 -10.33
C LYS A 481 -18.41 2.85 -10.61
N VAL A 482 -19.50 2.81 -9.84
CA VAL A 482 -20.56 3.81 -9.93
C VAL A 482 -20.86 4.34 -8.54
N TYR A 483 -21.08 5.64 -8.43
CA TYR A 483 -21.50 6.22 -7.16
C TYR A 483 -22.89 5.69 -6.79
N SER A 484 -23.84 5.76 -7.71
CA SER A 484 -25.22 5.31 -7.51
C SER A 484 -25.79 4.70 -8.79
N MET A 485 -26.61 3.66 -8.69
CA MET A 485 -27.46 3.22 -9.79
C MET A 485 -28.74 4.03 -9.77
N ASN A 486 -28.65 5.27 -10.26
CA ASN A 486 -29.77 6.21 -10.25
C ASN A 486 -30.86 5.74 -11.22
N LEU A 487 -31.82 5.01 -10.66
CA LEU A 487 -33.05 4.58 -11.32
C LEU A 487 -34.13 5.52 -10.81
N TYR A 488 -34.52 6.51 -11.63
CA TYR A 488 -35.48 7.55 -11.22
C TYR A 488 -36.79 6.97 -10.64
N ARG A 489 -37.18 5.75 -11.05
CA ARG A 489 -38.27 4.94 -10.48
C ARG A 489 -37.94 3.46 -10.59
N ILE A 490 -38.42 2.62 -9.66
CA ILE A 490 -38.27 1.15 -9.76
C ILE A 490 -38.88 0.63 -11.08
N ASP A 491 -39.96 1.26 -11.54
CA ASP A 491 -40.64 0.93 -12.80
C ASP A 491 -39.76 1.12 -14.05
N SER A 492 -38.64 1.86 -13.95
CA SER A 492 -37.71 2.02 -15.07
C SER A 492 -36.88 0.76 -15.34
N ILE A 493 -36.78 -0.20 -14.42
CA ILE A 493 -35.91 -1.37 -14.57
C ILE A 493 -36.34 -2.28 -15.73
N LEU A 494 -37.65 -2.49 -15.88
CA LEU A 494 -38.20 -3.44 -16.84
C LEU A 494 -38.03 -2.96 -18.29
N PRO A 495 -38.26 -1.68 -18.63
CA PRO A 495 -37.86 -1.09 -19.91
C PRO A 495 -36.36 -1.28 -20.22
N ILE A 496 -35.49 -1.04 -19.24
CA ILE A 496 -34.03 -1.12 -19.42
C ILE A 496 -33.61 -2.52 -19.80
N GLN A 497 -34.08 -3.54 -19.08
CA GLN A 497 -33.78 -4.94 -19.37
C GLN A 497 -34.33 -5.41 -20.74
N LYS A 498 -35.42 -4.80 -21.20
CA LYS A 498 -35.99 -5.08 -22.52
C LYS A 498 -35.27 -4.37 -23.65
N SER A 499 -34.47 -3.35 -23.37
CA SER A 499 -33.75 -2.59 -24.39
C SER A 499 -32.76 -3.46 -25.18
N LYS A 500 -32.60 -3.15 -26.47
CA LYS A 500 -31.64 -3.83 -27.35
C LYS A 500 -30.21 -3.63 -26.84
N THR A 501 -29.88 -2.43 -26.38
CA THR A 501 -28.56 -2.08 -25.85
C THR A 501 -28.20 -2.91 -24.63
N PHE A 502 -29.11 -3.06 -23.66
CA PHE A 502 -28.86 -3.89 -22.48
C PHE A 502 -28.59 -5.36 -22.86
N ARG A 503 -29.36 -5.93 -23.78
CA ARG A 503 -29.14 -7.32 -24.26
C ARG A 503 -27.79 -7.47 -24.96
N LEU A 504 -27.38 -6.48 -25.75
CA LEU A 504 -26.08 -6.51 -26.43
C LEU A 504 -24.94 -6.39 -25.42
N VAL A 505 -25.02 -5.42 -24.52
CA VAL A 505 -24.01 -5.16 -23.49
C VAL A 505 -23.89 -6.36 -22.55
N SER A 506 -24.99 -6.87 -22.02
CA SER A 506 -24.99 -8.01 -21.08
C SER A 506 -24.34 -9.28 -21.61
N ASN A 507 -24.40 -9.50 -22.93
CA ASN A 507 -23.79 -10.65 -23.58
C ASN A 507 -22.30 -10.45 -23.92
N ARG A 508 -21.83 -9.21 -24.03
CA ARG A 508 -20.50 -8.89 -24.58
C ARG A 508 -19.51 -8.30 -23.58
N ASN A 509 -19.99 -7.65 -22.53
CA ASN A 509 -19.09 -6.97 -21.59
C ASN A 509 -18.16 -7.95 -20.85
N LEU A 510 -16.99 -7.44 -20.45
CA LEU A 510 -15.93 -8.19 -19.78
C LEU A 510 -15.81 -7.83 -18.29
N ILE A 511 -16.86 -7.24 -17.71
CA ILE A 511 -16.81 -6.70 -16.35
C ILE A 511 -16.69 -7.84 -15.33
N LYS A 512 -15.56 -7.84 -14.61
CA LYS A 512 -15.23 -8.78 -13.54
C LYS A 512 -15.35 -8.14 -12.15
N ASN A 513 -15.12 -6.84 -12.06
CA ASN A 513 -15.15 -6.08 -10.82
C ASN A 513 -16.24 -5.01 -10.87
N PHE A 514 -17.17 -5.04 -9.92
CA PHE A 514 -18.22 -4.03 -9.82
C PHE A 514 -18.24 -3.39 -8.44
N THR A 515 -18.25 -2.05 -8.39
CA THR A 515 -18.38 -1.29 -7.14
C THR A 515 -19.55 -0.30 -7.21
N ILE A 516 -20.41 -0.29 -6.17
CA ILE A 516 -21.43 0.75 -5.95
C ILE A 516 -21.10 1.47 -4.65
N ASP A 517 -20.84 2.78 -4.67
CA ASP A 517 -20.52 3.56 -3.46
C ASP A 517 -21.74 3.87 -2.58
N ASN A 518 -22.89 4.10 -3.18
CA ASN A 518 -24.15 4.29 -2.49
C ASN A 518 -24.85 2.95 -2.15
N ARG A 519 -25.93 3.05 -1.37
CA ARG A 519 -26.75 1.91 -0.95
C ARG A 519 -27.43 1.24 -2.14
N CYS A 520 -27.20 -0.06 -2.27
CA CYS A 520 -27.81 -0.94 -3.26
C CYS A 520 -29.07 -1.61 -2.69
N ILE A 521 -30.19 -1.52 -3.42
CA ILE A 521 -31.42 -2.26 -3.14
C ILE A 521 -31.46 -3.58 -3.91
N PHE A 522 -32.44 -4.44 -3.62
CA PHE A 522 -32.55 -5.77 -4.22
C PHE A 522 -32.69 -5.75 -5.75
N GLU A 523 -33.60 -4.93 -6.29
CA GLU A 523 -33.83 -4.86 -7.74
C GLU A 523 -32.61 -4.32 -8.51
N GLN A 524 -31.87 -3.42 -7.87
CA GLN A 524 -30.58 -2.92 -8.35
C GLN A 524 -29.54 -4.02 -8.45
N ALA A 525 -29.39 -4.85 -7.41
CA ALA A 525 -28.48 -6.00 -7.43
C ALA A 525 -28.86 -7.01 -8.53
N LYS A 526 -30.16 -7.25 -8.72
CA LYS A 526 -30.68 -8.14 -9.78
C LYS A 526 -30.36 -7.61 -11.18
N LEU A 527 -30.55 -6.31 -11.40
CA LEU A 527 -30.20 -5.67 -12.67
C LEU A 527 -28.70 -5.80 -12.96
N LEU A 528 -27.85 -5.59 -11.96
CA LEU A 528 -26.40 -5.68 -12.07
C LEU A 528 -25.92 -7.08 -12.45
N ILE A 529 -26.43 -8.12 -11.79
CA ILE A 529 -26.09 -9.51 -12.07
C ILE A 529 -26.51 -9.90 -13.48
N ASN A 530 -27.66 -9.40 -13.95
CA ASN A 530 -28.12 -9.64 -15.31
C ASN A 530 -27.26 -8.91 -16.35
N LEU A 531 -26.68 -7.76 -15.99
CA LEU A 531 -25.78 -6.99 -16.85
C LEU A 531 -24.39 -7.64 -16.90
N CYS A 532 -23.80 -8.01 -15.76
CA CYS A 532 -22.41 -8.46 -15.67
C CYS A 532 -22.33 -9.98 -15.43
N ARG A 533 -22.43 -10.79 -16.48
CA ARG A 533 -22.45 -12.26 -16.35
C ARG A 533 -21.11 -12.90 -15.97
N ARG A 534 -19.99 -12.16 -16.09
CA ARG A 534 -18.61 -12.62 -15.80
C ARG A 534 -18.07 -12.04 -14.48
N LEU A 535 -18.97 -11.65 -13.60
CA LEU A 535 -18.65 -10.92 -12.38
C LEU A 535 -17.95 -11.83 -11.36
N GLU A 536 -16.73 -11.45 -10.98
CA GLU A 536 -15.87 -12.18 -10.04
C GLU A 536 -15.86 -11.51 -8.64
N HIS A 537 -15.93 -10.17 -8.62
CA HIS A 537 -15.83 -9.38 -7.40
C HIS A 537 -16.90 -8.28 -7.34
N ILE A 538 -17.60 -8.21 -6.21
CA ILE A 538 -18.63 -7.19 -5.95
C ILE A 538 -18.31 -6.41 -4.68
N ASN A 539 -18.42 -5.08 -4.73
CA ASN A 539 -18.25 -4.20 -3.59
C ASN A 539 -19.42 -3.21 -3.47
N ILE A 540 -20.33 -3.46 -2.53
CA ILE A 540 -21.61 -2.75 -2.41
C ILE A 540 -21.89 -2.33 -0.98
N ASP A 541 -22.61 -1.23 -0.80
CA ASP A 541 -23.36 -0.98 0.45
C ASP A 541 -24.77 -1.55 0.30
N VAL A 542 -25.35 -2.11 1.36
CA VAL A 542 -26.64 -2.81 1.29
C VAL A 542 -27.56 -2.36 2.42
N LEU A 543 -28.81 -2.04 2.09
CA LEU A 543 -29.83 -1.78 3.10
C LEU A 543 -30.11 -3.01 3.94
N TRP A 544 -30.29 -2.83 5.25
CA TRP A 544 -30.51 -3.93 6.18
C TRP A 544 -31.74 -4.79 5.84
N GLN A 545 -32.77 -4.18 5.26
CA GLN A 545 -34.00 -4.85 4.83
C GLN A 545 -33.77 -5.78 3.63
N ASP A 546 -32.91 -5.38 2.68
CA ASP A 546 -32.63 -6.12 1.44
C ASP A 546 -31.43 -7.07 1.58
N PHE A 547 -30.68 -6.94 2.67
CA PHE A 547 -29.46 -7.69 2.95
C PHE A 547 -29.59 -9.19 2.70
N GLU A 548 -30.64 -9.81 3.24
CA GLU A 548 -30.83 -11.26 3.12
C GLU A 548 -31.23 -11.69 1.71
N SER A 549 -32.06 -10.90 1.03
CA SER A 549 -32.50 -11.16 -0.35
C SER A 549 -31.35 -11.02 -1.34
N ILE A 550 -30.54 -9.97 -1.21
CA ILE A 550 -29.36 -9.73 -2.04
C ILE A 550 -28.32 -10.84 -1.85
N LEU A 551 -28.05 -11.25 -0.61
CA LEU A 551 -27.10 -12.32 -0.34
C LEU A 551 -27.55 -13.66 -0.91
N GLN A 552 -28.84 -13.99 -0.82
CA GLN A 552 -29.36 -15.18 -1.48
C GLN A 552 -29.20 -15.10 -2.98
N LEU A 553 -29.55 -13.98 -3.59
CA LEU A 553 -29.41 -13.78 -5.03
C LEU A 553 -27.97 -13.97 -5.52
N LEU A 554 -27.00 -13.45 -4.75
CA LEU A 554 -25.57 -13.51 -5.07
C LEU A 554 -24.94 -14.88 -4.83
N LEU A 555 -25.33 -15.57 -3.76
CA LEU A 555 -24.67 -16.79 -3.29
C LEU A 555 -25.41 -18.08 -3.65
N THR A 556 -26.52 -18.01 -4.39
CA THR A 556 -27.25 -19.23 -4.81
C THR A 556 -26.46 -19.96 -5.90
N LYS A 557 -26.09 -21.21 -5.61
CA LYS A 557 -25.28 -22.08 -6.50
C LYS A 557 -25.86 -22.28 -7.91
N ASN A 558 -27.19 -22.19 -8.06
CA ASN A 558 -27.88 -22.43 -9.34
C ASN A 558 -28.02 -21.19 -10.23
N ASN A 559 -27.48 -20.04 -9.82
CA ASN A 559 -27.57 -18.83 -10.62
C ASN A 559 -26.40 -18.73 -11.61
N ASN A 560 -26.65 -19.08 -12.87
CA ASN A 560 -25.65 -19.03 -13.94
C ASN A 560 -24.98 -17.64 -14.09
N ASN A 561 -25.66 -16.56 -13.69
CA ASN A 561 -25.10 -15.20 -13.80
C ASN A 561 -24.10 -14.88 -12.66
N THR A 562 -24.06 -15.66 -11.58
CA THR A 562 -23.15 -15.46 -10.44
C THR A 562 -22.16 -16.60 -10.27
N CYS A 563 -22.09 -17.54 -11.21
CA CYS A 563 -21.21 -18.71 -11.11
C CYS A 563 -19.71 -18.37 -11.08
N HIS A 564 -19.32 -17.19 -11.55
CA HIS A 564 -17.95 -16.69 -11.51
C HIS A 564 -17.61 -15.89 -10.24
N LEU A 565 -18.60 -15.58 -9.41
CA LEU A 565 -18.41 -14.74 -8.23
C LEU A 565 -17.61 -15.51 -7.17
N CYS A 566 -16.46 -14.96 -6.77
CA CYS A 566 -15.57 -15.54 -5.76
C CYS A 566 -15.34 -14.62 -4.55
N SER A 567 -15.79 -13.35 -4.64
CA SER A 567 -15.73 -12.46 -3.49
C SER A 567 -16.83 -11.41 -3.44
N LEU A 568 -17.17 -11.05 -2.20
CA LEU A 568 -18.12 -10.00 -1.86
C LEU A 568 -17.55 -9.10 -0.76
N CYS A 569 -17.55 -7.80 -1.01
CA CYS A 569 -17.24 -6.77 -0.04
C CYS A 569 -18.50 -5.97 0.27
N LEU A 570 -18.91 -5.96 1.54
CA LEU A 570 -19.99 -5.13 2.05
C LEU A 570 -19.43 -3.91 2.77
N LYS A 571 -19.75 -2.73 2.25
CA LYS A 571 -19.42 -1.44 2.86
C LYS A 571 -20.18 -1.31 4.18
N TYR A 572 -19.57 -0.63 5.16
CA TYR A 572 -20.15 -0.42 6.49
C TYR A 572 -20.52 -1.72 7.25
N GLY A 573 -19.67 -2.73 7.13
CA GLY A 573 -19.79 -3.98 7.86
C GLY A 573 -19.75 -3.77 9.38
N SER A 574 -20.67 -4.45 10.09
CA SER A 574 -20.69 -4.52 11.56
C SER A 574 -20.53 -5.96 12.04
N LYS A 575 -20.16 -6.15 13.32
CA LYS A 575 -20.12 -7.48 13.95
C LYS A 575 -21.50 -8.18 13.89
N ARG A 576 -22.59 -7.41 13.99
CA ARG A 576 -23.97 -7.91 13.86
C ARG A 576 -24.24 -8.45 12.45
N MET A 577 -23.81 -7.70 11.44
CA MET A 577 -23.96 -8.08 10.03
C MET A 577 -23.16 -9.34 9.70
N ARG A 578 -21.93 -9.45 10.22
CA ARG A 578 -21.11 -10.67 10.13
C ARG A 578 -21.83 -11.89 10.70
N LYS A 579 -22.36 -11.80 11.92
CA LYS A 579 -23.10 -12.92 12.55
C LYS A 579 -24.33 -13.32 11.72
N LYS A 580 -25.07 -12.34 11.18
CA LYS A 580 -26.23 -12.59 10.32
C LYS A 580 -25.83 -13.29 9.02
N LEU A 581 -24.74 -12.84 8.39
CA LEU A 581 -24.16 -13.48 7.19
C LEU A 581 -23.75 -14.93 7.46
N GLU A 582 -22.99 -15.18 8.52
CA GLU A 582 -22.57 -16.53 8.93
C GLU A 582 -23.78 -17.44 9.19
N LYS A 583 -24.81 -16.92 9.88
CA LYS A 583 -26.05 -17.67 10.12
C LYS A 583 -26.76 -18.01 8.81
N LEU A 584 -26.88 -17.04 7.89
CA LEU A 584 -27.58 -17.21 6.62
C LEU A 584 -26.89 -18.26 5.73
N ILE A 585 -25.56 -18.16 5.58
CA ILE A 585 -24.75 -19.11 4.80
C ILE A 585 -24.94 -20.53 5.33
N LYS A 586 -24.86 -20.72 6.65
CA LYS A 586 -25.04 -22.03 7.29
C LYS A 586 -26.47 -22.54 7.16
N SER A 587 -27.48 -21.71 7.41
CA SER A 587 -28.88 -22.15 7.42
C SER A 587 -29.41 -22.52 6.04
N LYS A 588 -28.91 -21.88 4.97
CA LYS A 588 -29.36 -22.08 3.59
C LYS A 588 -28.36 -22.86 2.73
N ASN A 589 -27.28 -23.36 3.33
CA ASN A 589 -26.22 -24.10 2.67
C ASN A 589 -25.68 -23.39 1.41
N LEU A 590 -25.45 -22.08 1.50
CA LEU A 590 -25.15 -21.24 0.33
C LEU A 590 -23.73 -21.45 -0.20
N LEU A 591 -22.74 -21.59 0.69
CA LEU A 591 -21.33 -21.67 0.36
C LEU A 591 -20.63 -22.76 1.18
N ASP A 592 -19.69 -23.44 0.53
CA ASP A 592 -18.72 -24.33 1.17
C ASP A 592 -17.35 -23.63 1.20
N ASN A 593 -16.50 -23.92 2.19
CA ASN A 593 -15.12 -23.43 2.27
C ASN A 593 -14.93 -21.89 2.15
N TYR A 594 -15.74 -21.11 2.85
CA TYR A 594 -15.68 -19.64 2.79
C TYR A 594 -14.85 -19.02 3.94
N SER A 595 -14.36 -17.80 3.73
CA SER A 595 -13.72 -16.98 4.78
C SER A 595 -14.38 -15.61 4.91
N ILE A 596 -14.57 -15.15 6.15
CA ILE A 596 -15.16 -13.82 6.45
C ILE A 596 -14.22 -13.00 7.32
N LYS A 597 -13.88 -11.78 6.88
CA LYS A 597 -13.08 -10.82 7.65
C LYS A 597 -13.73 -9.47 7.72
N LEU A 598 -13.69 -8.85 8.91
CA LEU A 598 -14.11 -7.47 9.13
C LEU A 598 -12.85 -6.59 9.23
N ILE A 599 -12.61 -5.75 8.23
CA ILE A 599 -11.41 -4.89 8.16
C ILE A 599 -11.87 -3.45 7.93
N ARG A 600 -11.52 -2.53 8.83
CA ARG A 600 -11.84 -1.08 8.71
C ARG A 600 -13.31 -0.81 8.36
N SER A 601 -14.23 -1.46 9.07
CA SER A 601 -15.69 -1.35 8.86
C SER A 601 -16.16 -1.84 7.47
N LYS A 602 -15.41 -2.71 6.80
CA LYS A 602 -15.84 -3.44 5.60
C LYS A 602 -15.85 -4.92 5.89
N LEU A 603 -16.92 -5.60 5.50
CA LEU A 603 -17.07 -7.04 5.66
C LEU A 603 -16.72 -7.71 4.34
N TYR A 604 -15.64 -8.49 4.33
CA TYR A 604 -15.20 -9.24 3.17
C TYR A 604 -15.57 -10.70 3.34
N LEU A 605 -16.09 -11.29 2.27
CA LEU A 605 -16.43 -12.70 2.12
C LEU A 605 -15.71 -13.21 0.86
N TRP A 606 -15.00 -14.32 0.98
CA TRP A 606 -14.33 -15.02 -0.13
C TRP A 606 -14.69 -16.50 -0.07
N TRP A 607 -14.86 -17.14 -1.23
CA TRP A 607 -15.17 -18.57 -1.35
C TRP A 607 -14.67 -19.15 -2.67
#